data_AF-Q385W2-F1
#
_entry.id   AF-Q385W2-F1
#
_cell.length_a   1.000
_cell.length_b   1.000
_cell.length_c   1.000
_cell.angle_alpha   90.00
_cell.angle_beta   90.00
_cell.angle_gamma   90.00
#
_symmetry.space_group_name_H-M   'P 1'
#
loop_
_entity.id
_entity.type
_entity.pdbx_description
1 polymer ?
#
loop_
_entity_poly.entity_id
_entity_poly.type
_entity_poly.pdbx_seq_one_letter_code
_entity_poly.pdbx_strand_id
1 'polypeptide(L)'
;MSNALESITAATQLRRAVMEAQRELDAKRELYLTRMARAHEIEETIAQGRAKLQDKLVRYYKFIQDNEVKRSRAMRKAVTEERIRKEREAQVEELTKKLQNLHDRSEELRGLYDVYSRYQRYLEEVLQRNDSDEYQGPRDIIQRWNTLHENTKVLQRRKTQLEEELLRNKNALNVKRQRKNNESVQLQNQLNELQARFGQLQKNIKIKQDELERCISQRSTTSRTISHVRMACKNLYDRCITWTAPYSGRGKFESREADVLFQLHVIGDCLRDFQDVIEAHHQRQQQLALARASRDDDA
;
A
#
# COMPACT_ATOMS: atom_id res chain seq x y z
N MET A 1 114.00 -67.94 144.04
CA MET A 1 112.86 -68.65 143.42
C MET A 1 111.71 -67.72 143.02
N SER A 2 111.64 -66.44 143.45
CA SER A 2 110.60 -65.48 143.02
C SER A 2 110.81 -64.85 141.63
N ASN A 3 112.06 -64.56 141.23
CA ASN A 3 112.35 -63.86 139.96
C ASN A 3 111.98 -64.65 138.68
N ALA A 4 111.92 -65.98 138.72
CA ALA A 4 111.48 -66.79 137.58
C ALA A 4 109.95 -66.76 137.41
N LEU A 5 109.20 -66.69 138.52
CA LEU A 5 107.74 -66.57 138.51
C LEU A 5 107.29 -65.19 138.01
N GLU A 6 108.00 -64.11 138.36
CA GLU A 6 107.75 -62.75 137.86
C GLU A 6 108.04 -62.60 136.36
N SER A 7 109.13 -63.21 135.85
CA SER A 7 109.43 -63.19 134.41
C SER A 7 108.41 -64.00 133.58
N ILE A 8 107.95 -65.15 134.09
CA ILE A 8 106.89 -65.95 133.46
C ILE A 8 105.53 -65.23 133.53
N THR A 9 105.22 -64.55 134.64
CA THR A 9 103.98 -63.76 134.77
C THR A 9 103.99 -62.51 133.90
N ALA A 10 105.10 -61.78 133.78
CA ALA A 10 105.21 -60.64 132.85
C ALA A 10 105.09 -61.08 131.38
N ALA A 11 105.73 -62.18 130.99
CA ALA A 11 105.60 -62.74 129.64
C ALA A 11 104.17 -63.23 129.35
N THR A 12 103.47 -63.80 130.34
CA THR A 12 102.07 -64.22 130.18
C THR A 12 101.09 -63.04 130.21
N GLN A 13 101.35 -61.99 130.99
CA GLN A 13 100.57 -60.75 130.96
C GLN A 13 100.75 -60.01 129.64
N LEU A 14 101.98 -59.90 129.13
CA LEU A 14 102.23 -59.32 127.81
C LEU A 14 101.55 -60.14 126.71
N ARG A 15 101.59 -61.48 126.77
CA ARG A 15 100.81 -62.33 125.85
C ARG A 15 99.30 -62.12 125.97
N ARG A 16 98.77 -61.95 127.18
CA ARG A 16 97.33 -61.64 127.39
C ARG A 16 96.96 -60.27 126.85
N ALA A 17 97.73 -59.23 127.15
CA ALA A 17 97.50 -57.87 126.67
C ALA A 17 97.62 -57.80 125.14
N VAL A 18 98.61 -58.49 124.55
CA VAL A 18 98.71 -58.65 123.09
C VAL A 18 97.51 -59.42 122.55
N MET A 19 97.06 -60.51 123.18
CA MET A 19 95.84 -61.21 122.76
C MET A 19 94.57 -60.37 122.89
N GLU A 20 94.41 -59.57 123.94
CA GLU A 20 93.27 -58.66 124.12
C GLU A 20 93.29 -57.52 123.12
N ALA A 21 94.44 -56.86 122.92
CA ALA A 21 94.60 -55.85 121.88
C ALA A 21 94.34 -56.43 120.49
N GLN A 22 94.78 -57.68 120.23
CA GLN A 22 94.50 -58.39 118.99
C GLN A 22 92.99 -58.67 118.85
N ARG A 23 92.32 -59.14 119.92
CA ARG A 23 90.86 -59.36 119.93
C ARG A 23 90.07 -58.07 119.72
N GLU A 24 90.46 -56.97 120.37
CA GLU A 24 89.83 -55.66 120.16
C GLU A 24 90.08 -55.13 118.74
N LEU A 25 91.28 -55.32 118.21
CA LEU A 25 91.62 -54.93 116.85
C LEU A 25 90.79 -55.73 115.85
N ASP A 26 90.67 -57.04 116.06
CA ASP A 26 89.86 -57.92 115.21
C ASP A 26 88.37 -57.58 115.33
N ALA A 27 87.86 -57.29 116.53
CA ALA A 27 86.48 -56.82 116.72
C ALA A 27 86.22 -55.46 116.04
N LYS A 28 87.13 -54.49 116.17
CA LYS A 28 87.03 -53.18 115.48
C LYS A 28 87.13 -53.33 113.97
N ARG A 29 88.00 -54.22 113.47
CA ARG A 29 88.08 -54.57 112.04
C ARG A 29 86.77 -55.16 111.55
N GLU A 30 86.19 -56.10 112.29
CA GLU A 30 84.90 -56.71 111.95
C GLU A 30 83.76 -55.68 111.93
N LEU A 31 83.71 -54.78 112.92
CA LEU A 31 82.72 -53.69 113.00
C LEU A 31 82.89 -52.64 111.88
N TYR A 32 84.14 -52.31 111.54
CA TYR A 32 84.44 -51.44 110.40
C TYR A 32 84.04 -52.10 109.08
N LEU A 33 84.37 -53.38 108.90
CA LEU A 33 84.01 -54.16 107.70
C LEU A 33 82.50 -54.25 107.52
N THR A 34 81.74 -54.50 108.60
CA THR A 34 80.27 -54.53 108.54
C THR A 34 79.66 -53.16 108.24
N ARG A 35 80.17 -52.07 108.84
CA ARG A 35 79.73 -50.71 108.51
C ARG A 35 80.06 -50.31 107.08
N MET A 36 81.27 -50.63 106.61
CA MET A 36 81.68 -50.41 105.22
C MET A 36 80.80 -51.20 104.27
N ALA A 37 80.53 -52.48 104.55
CA ALA A 37 79.63 -53.30 103.75
C ALA A 37 78.22 -52.67 103.66
N ARG A 38 77.66 -52.21 104.78
CA ARG A 38 76.34 -51.56 104.81
C ARG A 38 76.32 -50.22 104.07
N ALA A 39 77.35 -49.39 104.24
CA ALA A 39 77.48 -48.13 103.50
C ALA A 39 77.59 -48.40 102.00
N HIS A 40 78.36 -49.41 101.61
CA HIS A 40 78.52 -49.82 100.22
C HIS A 40 77.20 -50.36 99.63
N GLU A 41 76.43 -51.17 100.38
CA GLU A 41 75.08 -51.60 99.97
C GLU A 41 74.12 -50.41 99.79
N ILE A 42 74.15 -49.40 100.68
CA ILE A 42 73.32 -48.20 100.57
C ILE A 42 73.74 -47.35 99.37
N GLU A 43 75.04 -47.14 99.18
CA GLU A 43 75.57 -46.43 98.01
C GLU A 43 75.19 -47.15 96.71
N GLU A 44 75.29 -48.48 96.68
CA GLU A 44 74.93 -49.29 95.52
C GLU A 44 73.43 -49.21 95.23
N THR A 45 72.57 -49.30 96.26
CA THR A 45 71.12 -49.16 96.08
C THR A 45 70.71 -47.76 95.62
N ILE A 46 71.34 -46.70 96.15
CA ILE A 46 71.13 -45.32 95.67
C ILE A 46 71.62 -45.17 94.23
N ALA A 47 72.80 -45.70 93.90
CA ALA A 47 73.37 -45.65 92.55
C ALA A 47 72.46 -46.40 91.56
N GLN A 48 71.97 -47.59 91.92
CA GLN A 48 70.99 -48.34 91.13
C GLN A 48 69.67 -47.57 91.00
N GLY A 49 69.18 -46.93 92.06
CA GLY A 49 67.99 -46.09 92.03
C GLY A 49 68.13 -44.88 91.11
N ARG A 50 69.27 -44.18 91.19
CA ARG A 50 69.62 -43.04 90.32
C ARG A 50 69.74 -43.48 88.86
N ALA A 51 70.40 -44.61 88.60
CA ALA A 51 70.51 -45.18 87.26
C ALA A 51 69.13 -45.53 86.67
N LYS A 52 68.26 -46.18 87.46
CA LYS A 52 66.87 -46.47 87.06
C LYS A 52 66.05 -45.21 86.78
N LEU A 53 66.20 -44.16 87.60
CA LEU A 53 65.50 -42.90 87.39
C LEU A 53 66.00 -42.18 86.13
N GLN A 54 67.31 -42.17 85.91
CA GLN A 54 67.92 -41.59 84.71
C GLN A 54 67.46 -42.32 83.45
N ASP A 55 67.43 -43.66 83.45
CA ASP A 55 66.91 -44.45 82.34
C ASP A 55 65.42 -44.13 82.07
N LYS A 56 64.59 -44.05 83.12
CA LYS A 56 63.18 -43.62 82.98
C LYS A 56 63.07 -42.22 82.39
N LEU A 57 63.87 -41.26 82.84
CA LEU A 57 63.84 -39.88 82.34
C LEU A 57 64.19 -39.83 80.84
N VAL A 58 65.24 -40.56 80.42
CA VAL A 58 65.62 -40.67 79.01
C VAL A 58 64.50 -41.30 78.19
N ARG A 59 63.85 -42.36 78.69
CA ARG A 59 62.69 -42.98 78.04
C ARG A 59 61.51 -42.02 77.93
N TYR A 60 61.22 -41.23 78.96
CA TYR A 60 60.15 -40.22 78.92
C TYR A 60 60.45 -39.12 77.93
N TYR A 61 61.69 -38.60 77.90
CA TYR A 61 62.10 -37.59 76.93
C TYR A 61 61.95 -38.11 75.50
N LYS A 62 62.42 -39.34 75.24
CA LYS A 62 62.25 -40.00 73.93
C LYS A 62 60.77 -40.19 73.57
N PHE A 63 59.94 -40.60 74.51
CA PHE A 63 58.50 -40.75 74.31
C PHE A 63 57.80 -39.43 73.97
N ILE A 64 58.13 -38.34 74.67
CA ILE A 64 57.58 -37.01 74.39
C ILE A 64 58.00 -36.54 72.99
N GLN A 65 59.29 -36.70 72.64
CA GLN A 65 59.80 -36.34 71.32
C GLN A 65 59.12 -37.15 70.20
N ASP A 66 59.00 -38.47 70.37
CA ASP A 66 58.29 -39.35 69.41
C ASP A 66 56.81 -38.97 69.27
N ASN A 67 56.15 -38.60 70.37
CA ASN A 67 54.75 -38.15 70.36
C ASN A 67 54.60 -36.81 69.65
N GLU A 68 55.50 -35.85 69.90
CA GLU A 68 55.51 -34.56 69.24
C GLU A 68 55.73 -34.70 67.73
N VAL A 69 56.65 -35.57 67.30
CA VAL A 69 56.85 -35.89 65.88
C VAL A 69 55.59 -36.50 65.28
N LYS A 70 54.93 -37.46 65.96
CA LYS A 70 53.67 -38.05 65.52
C LYS A 70 52.56 -37.00 65.41
N ARG A 71 52.42 -36.13 66.42
CA ARG A 71 51.43 -35.03 66.44
C ARG A 71 51.68 -34.04 65.31
N SER A 72 52.91 -33.59 65.11
CA SER A 72 53.28 -32.68 64.01
C SER A 72 53.03 -33.33 62.64
N ARG A 73 53.37 -34.61 62.46
CA ARG A 73 53.09 -35.34 61.21
C ARG A 73 51.60 -35.47 60.95
N ALA A 74 50.81 -35.83 61.97
CA ALA A 74 49.36 -35.93 61.87
C ALA A 74 48.73 -34.56 61.54
N MET A 75 49.18 -33.49 62.18
CA MET A 75 48.70 -32.12 61.92
C MET A 75 49.02 -31.68 60.49
N ARG A 76 50.26 -31.86 60.03
CA ARG A 76 50.63 -31.55 58.63
C ARG A 76 49.81 -32.35 57.64
N LYS A 77 49.60 -33.65 57.89
CA LYS A 77 48.77 -34.51 57.04
C LYS A 77 47.33 -34.00 56.97
N ALA A 78 46.73 -33.68 58.11
CA ALA A 78 45.37 -33.13 58.18
C ALA A 78 45.23 -31.82 57.40
N VAL A 79 46.19 -30.89 57.55
CA VAL A 79 46.20 -29.63 56.79
C VAL A 79 46.33 -29.88 55.29
N THR A 80 47.19 -30.81 54.87
CA THR A 80 47.33 -31.14 53.44
C THR A 80 46.10 -31.83 52.87
N GLU A 81 45.47 -32.75 53.60
CA GLU A 81 44.23 -33.41 53.19
C GLU A 81 43.08 -32.40 53.07
N GLU A 82 42.95 -31.48 54.04
CA GLU A 82 41.92 -30.43 54.00
C GLU A 82 42.12 -29.49 52.79
N ARG A 83 43.38 -29.10 52.50
CA ARG A 83 43.68 -28.28 51.32
C ARG A 83 43.30 -29.00 50.02
N ILE A 84 43.67 -30.28 49.89
CA ILE A 84 43.34 -31.10 48.72
C ILE A 84 41.82 -31.27 48.61
N ARG A 85 41.11 -31.49 49.73
CA ARG A 85 39.65 -31.62 49.74
C ARG A 85 38.98 -30.36 49.17
N LYS A 86 39.36 -29.18 49.64
CA LYS A 86 38.83 -27.89 49.14
C LYS A 86 39.13 -27.66 47.65
N GLU A 87 40.35 -27.99 47.22
CA GLU A 87 40.73 -27.87 45.80
C GLU A 87 39.88 -28.79 44.91
N ARG A 88 39.60 -30.01 45.37
CA ARG A 88 38.72 -30.96 44.67
C ARG A 88 37.26 -30.54 44.70
N GLU A 89 36.76 -30.04 45.83
CA GLU A 89 35.39 -29.50 45.94
C GLU A 89 35.16 -28.35 44.94
N ALA A 90 36.10 -27.41 44.84
CA ALA A 90 36.01 -26.31 43.87
C ALA A 90 36.03 -26.80 42.42
N GLN A 91 36.90 -27.77 42.09
CA GLN A 91 36.94 -28.38 40.75
C GLN A 91 35.63 -29.11 40.43
N VAL A 92 35.06 -29.83 41.39
CA VAL A 92 33.77 -30.52 41.23
C VAL A 92 32.65 -29.50 40.97
N GLU A 93 32.61 -28.39 41.70
CA GLU A 93 31.61 -27.34 41.50
C GLU A 93 31.74 -26.70 40.10
N GLU A 94 32.96 -26.37 39.66
CA GLU A 94 33.21 -25.79 38.34
C GLU A 94 32.79 -26.75 37.20
N LEU A 95 33.18 -28.02 37.30
CA LEU A 95 32.83 -29.04 36.32
C LEU A 95 31.32 -29.31 36.29
N THR A 96 30.66 -29.30 37.44
CA THR A 96 29.21 -29.47 37.55
C THR A 96 28.47 -28.33 36.83
N LYS A 97 28.89 -27.08 37.04
CA LYS A 97 28.32 -25.91 36.32
C LYS A 97 28.54 -26.00 34.81
N LYS A 98 29.73 -26.41 34.37
CA LYS A 98 30.02 -26.61 32.93
C LYS A 98 29.16 -27.71 32.31
N LEU A 99 28.98 -28.83 33.02
CA LEU A 99 28.11 -29.92 32.58
C LEU A 99 26.66 -29.48 32.47
N GLN A 100 26.16 -28.71 33.44
CA GLN A 100 24.80 -28.18 33.40
C GLN A 100 24.60 -27.24 32.20
N ASN A 101 25.51 -26.28 31.97
CA ASN A 101 25.42 -25.37 30.83
C ASN A 101 25.45 -26.13 29.48
N LEU A 102 26.29 -27.17 29.36
CA LEU A 102 26.34 -28.00 28.16
C LEU A 102 25.07 -28.83 27.99
N HIS A 103 24.48 -29.31 29.08
CA HIS A 103 23.21 -30.02 29.06
C HIS A 103 22.07 -29.11 28.60
N ASP A 104 21.93 -27.92 29.19
CA ASP A 104 20.91 -26.94 28.81
C ASP A 104 21.04 -26.55 27.34
N ARG A 105 22.28 -26.28 26.88
CA ARG A 105 22.54 -25.97 25.47
C ARG A 105 22.22 -27.14 24.54
N SER A 106 22.48 -28.37 24.97
CA SER A 106 22.14 -29.57 24.21
C SER A 106 20.62 -29.71 24.07
N GLU A 107 19.85 -29.46 25.14
CA GLU A 107 18.39 -29.52 25.10
C GLU A 107 17.80 -28.40 24.22
N GLU A 108 18.34 -27.18 24.26
CA GLU A 108 17.95 -26.10 23.34
C GLU A 108 18.18 -26.49 21.87
N LEU A 109 19.37 -27.01 21.55
CA LEU A 109 19.72 -27.43 20.20
C LEU A 109 18.87 -28.61 19.73
N ARG A 110 18.54 -29.54 20.64
CA ARG A 110 17.64 -30.65 20.38
C ARG A 110 16.23 -30.15 20.06
N GLY A 111 15.71 -29.19 20.82
CA GLY A 111 14.41 -28.56 20.56
C GLY A 111 14.36 -27.87 19.18
N LEU A 112 15.42 -27.12 18.83
CA LEU A 112 15.53 -26.51 17.50
C LEU A 112 15.61 -27.57 16.39
N TYR A 113 16.40 -28.62 16.61
CA TYR A 113 16.51 -29.73 15.66
C TYR A 113 15.16 -30.43 15.44
N ASP A 114 14.37 -30.67 16.49
CA ASP A 114 13.05 -31.30 16.36
C ASP A 114 12.05 -30.44 15.57
N VAL A 115 12.18 -29.11 15.64
CA VAL A 115 11.36 -28.20 14.83
C VAL A 115 11.84 -28.17 13.38
N TYR A 116 13.13 -27.95 13.15
CA TYR A 116 13.68 -27.83 11.78
C TYR A 116 13.68 -29.16 11.03
N SER A 117 13.85 -30.30 11.71
CA SER A 117 13.77 -31.62 11.09
C SER A 117 12.38 -31.90 10.50
N ARG A 118 11.30 -31.38 11.10
CA ARG A 118 9.95 -31.48 10.51
C ARG A 118 9.85 -30.72 9.19
N TYR A 119 10.39 -29.51 9.12
CA TYR A 119 10.39 -28.72 7.89
C TYR A 119 11.31 -29.32 6.82
N GLN A 120 12.48 -29.81 7.22
CA GLN A 120 13.39 -30.52 6.34
C GLN A 120 12.71 -31.76 5.75
N ARG A 121 12.09 -32.60 6.59
CA ARG A 121 11.40 -33.80 6.14
C ARG A 121 10.21 -33.48 5.23
N TYR A 122 9.46 -32.43 5.53
CA TYR A 122 8.40 -31.94 4.65
C TYR A 122 8.94 -31.54 3.27
N LEU A 123 10.03 -30.76 3.21
CA LEU A 123 10.62 -30.36 1.93
C LEU A 123 11.22 -31.54 1.17
N GLU A 124 11.79 -32.53 1.87
CA GLU A 124 12.25 -33.79 1.28
C GLU A 124 11.08 -34.62 0.73
N GLU A 125 9.95 -34.70 1.45
CA GLU A 125 8.74 -35.38 0.96
C GLU A 125 8.15 -34.66 -0.27
N VAL A 126 8.17 -33.33 -0.31
CA VAL A 126 7.77 -32.55 -1.49
C VAL A 126 8.70 -32.81 -2.67
N LEU A 127 10.01 -32.91 -2.42
CA LEU A 127 11.02 -33.23 -3.42
C LEU A 127 10.81 -34.64 -3.99
N GLN A 128 10.53 -35.64 -3.14
CA GLN A 128 10.26 -37.02 -3.57
C GLN A 128 9.01 -37.15 -4.45
N ARG A 129 8.01 -36.29 -4.25
CA ARG A 129 6.80 -36.24 -5.08
C ARG A 129 7.00 -35.44 -6.37
N ASN A 130 8.14 -34.78 -6.51
CA ASN A 130 8.43 -34.03 -7.71
C ASN A 130 9.02 -34.98 -8.75
N ASP A 131 8.19 -35.39 -9.70
CA ASP A 131 8.62 -36.25 -10.82
C ASP A 131 9.54 -35.51 -11.81
N SER A 132 9.67 -34.18 -11.68
CA SER A 132 10.50 -33.35 -12.52
C SER A 132 11.85 -33.07 -11.86
N ASP A 133 12.95 -33.22 -12.61
CA ASP A 133 14.33 -32.87 -12.19
C ASP A 133 14.54 -31.34 -12.01
N GLU A 134 13.47 -30.56 -11.87
CA GLU A 134 13.51 -29.11 -11.68
C GLU A 134 14.18 -28.67 -10.37
N TYR A 135 14.10 -29.50 -9.34
CA TYR A 135 14.68 -29.20 -8.03
C TYR A 135 15.57 -30.36 -7.61
N GLN A 136 16.84 -30.05 -7.30
CA GLN A 136 17.83 -31.03 -6.85
C GLN A 136 17.86 -31.13 -5.32
N GLY A 137 17.36 -30.10 -4.63
CA GLY A 137 17.21 -30.12 -3.19
C GLY A 137 16.20 -29.12 -2.64
N PRO A 138 15.92 -29.18 -1.32
CA PRO A 138 15.03 -28.25 -0.63
C PRO A 138 15.37 -26.77 -0.85
N ARG A 139 16.66 -26.46 -1.05
CA ARG A 139 17.14 -25.10 -1.29
C ARG A 139 16.61 -24.52 -2.60
N ASP A 140 16.50 -25.33 -3.64
CA ASP A 140 16.03 -24.88 -4.96
C ASP A 140 14.54 -24.52 -4.89
N ILE A 141 13.76 -25.31 -4.14
CA ILE A 141 12.35 -25.05 -3.86
C ILE A 141 12.19 -23.70 -3.13
N ILE A 142 13.02 -23.45 -2.11
CA ILE A 142 12.99 -22.18 -1.35
C ILE A 142 13.36 -21.00 -2.27
N GLN A 143 14.41 -21.13 -3.09
CA GLN A 143 14.82 -20.09 -4.03
C GLN A 143 13.74 -19.80 -5.07
N ARG A 144 13.10 -20.85 -5.59
CA ARG A 144 11.97 -20.72 -6.52
C ARG A 144 10.80 -20.04 -5.87
N TRP A 145 10.44 -20.43 -4.65
CA TRP A 145 9.37 -19.80 -3.89
C TRP A 145 9.65 -18.31 -3.66
N ASN A 146 10.87 -17.95 -3.24
CA ASN A 146 11.28 -16.55 -3.07
C ASN A 146 11.11 -15.76 -4.37
N THR A 147 11.61 -16.32 -5.48
CA THR A 147 11.51 -15.69 -6.81
C THR A 147 10.04 -15.51 -7.24
N LEU A 148 9.21 -16.54 -7.09
CA LEU A 148 7.78 -16.47 -7.42
C LEU A 148 7.02 -15.50 -6.50
N HIS A 149 7.38 -15.45 -5.23
CA HIS A 149 6.78 -14.54 -4.26
C HIS A 149 7.12 -13.08 -4.57
N GLU A 150 8.39 -12.79 -4.90
CA GLU A 150 8.83 -11.47 -5.36
C GLU A 150 8.15 -11.07 -6.68
N ASN A 151 8.12 -11.98 -7.65
CA ASN A 151 7.42 -11.75 -8.93
C ASN A 151 5.94 -11.48 -8.72
N THR A 152 5.28 -12.23 -7.82
CA THR A 152 3.88 -12.02 -7.48
C THR A 152 3.66 -10.62 -6.91
N LYS A 153 4.53 -10.13 -6.02
CA LYS A 153 4.46 -8.75 -5.51
C LYS A 153 4.61 -7.72 -6.62
N VAL A 154 5.54 -7.91 -7.55
CA VAL A 154 5.74 -7.01 -8.69
C VAL A 154 4.53 -7.02 -9.62
N LEU A 155 4.00 -8.19 -9.96
CA LEU A 155 2.82 -8.35 -10.80
C LEU A 155 1.56 -7.75 -10.16
N GLN A 156 1.38 -7.91 -8.85
CA GLN A 156 0.29 -7.27 -8.11
C GLN A 156 0.38 -5.75 -8.17
N ARG A 157 1.56 -5.16 -7.94
CA ARG A 157 1.78 -3.72 -8.09
C ARG A 157 1.54 -3.24 -9.53
N ARG A 158 1.94 -4.03 -10.53
CA ARG A 158 1.70 -3.68 -11.93
C ARG A 158 0.22 -3.76 -12.29
N LYS A 159 -0.49 -4.76 -11.78
CA LYS A 159 -1.94 -4.91 -11.94
C LYS A 159 -2.68 -3.69 -11.39
N THR A 160 -2.37 -3.26 -10.16
CA THR A 160 -3.03 -2.09 -9.56
C THR A 160 -2.76 -0.82 -10.36
N GLN A 161 -1.53 -0.61 -10.84
CA GLN A 161 -1.20 0.52 -11.74
C GLN A 161 -2.03 0.50 -13.03
N LEU A 162 -2.14 -0.66 -13.68
CA LEU A 162 -2.91 -0.80 -14.92
C LEU A 162 -4.41 -0.59 -14.69
N GLU A 163 -4.94 -1.03 -13.55
CA GLU A 163 -6.34 -0.78 -13.17
C GLU A 163 -6.61 0.71 -12.95
N GLU A 164 -5.70 1.42 -12.29
CA GLU A 164 -5.78 2.88 -12.13
C GLU A 164 -5.70 3.62 -13.48
N GLU A 165 -4.75 3.24 -14.34
CA GLU A 165 -4.62 3.81 -15.70
C GLU A 165 -5.86 3.55 -16.54
N LEU A 166 -6.42 2.33 -16.48
CA LEU A 166 -7.66 1.97 -17.17
C LEU A 166 -8.83 2.84 -16.68
N LEU A 167 -8.98 3.02 -15.37
CA LEU A 167 -10.03 3.86 -14.80
C LEU A 167 -9.87 5.33 -15.23
N ARG A 168 -8.66 5.88 -15.18
CA ARG A 168 -8.35 7.24 -15.66
C ARG A 168 -8.70 7.39 -17.15
N ASN A 169 -8.31 6.43 -17.98
CA ASN A 169 -8.59 6.44 -19.41
C ASN A 169 -10.09 6.32 -19.72
N LYS A 170 -10.83 5.46 -19.00
CA LYS A 170 -12.29 5.37 -19.11
C LYS A 170 -12.97 6.68 -18.76
N ASN A 171 -12.56 7.33 -17.67
CA ASN A 171 -13.10 8.62 -17.25
C ASN A 171 -12.81 9.71 -18.29
N ALA A 172 -11.56 9.79 -18.78
CA ALA A 172 -11.17 10.74 -19.82
C ALA A 172 -11.95 10.52 -21.13
N LEU A 173 -12.17 9.26 -21.53
CA LEU A 173 -12.97 8.91 -22.71
C LEU A 173 -14.44 9.32 -22.53
N ASN A 174 -15.03 9.06 -21.36
CA ASN A 174 -16.41 9.44 -21.06
C ASN A 174 -16.60 10.96 -21.12
N VAL A 175 -15.68 11.74 -20.55
CA VAL A 175 -15.70 13.21 -20.64
C VAL A 175 -15.60 13.66 -22.10
N LYS A 176 -14.70 13.08 -22.90
CA LYS A 176 -14.59 13.39 -24.34
C LYS A 176 -15.87 13.04 -25.11
N ARG A 177 -16.48 11.88 -24.82
CA ARG A 177 -17.76 11.46 -25.43
C ARG A 177 -18.88 12.42 -25.08
N GLN A 178 -19.00 12.82 -23.81
CA GLN A 178 -20.01 13.79 -23.38
C GLN A 178 -19.83 15.14 -24.08
N ARG A 179 -18.59 15.65 -24.18
CA ARG A 179 -18.29 16.88 -24.92
C ARG A 179 -18.71 16.78 -26.39
N LYS A 180 -18.37 15.67 -27.07
CA LYS A 180 -18.74 15.44 -28.46
C LYS A 180 -20.25 15.28 -28.67
N ASN A 181 -20.95 14.64 -27.73
CA ASN A 181 -22.40 14.55 -27.78
C ASN A 181 -23.06 15.93 -27.64
N ASN A 182 -22.56 16.76 -26.71
CA ASN A 182 -23.06 18.13 -26.53
C ASN A 182 -22.81 18.98 -27.79
N GLU A 183 -21.63 18.89 -28.39
CA GLU A 183 -21.30 19.55 -29.66
C GLU A 183 -22.22 19.09 -30.80
N SER A 184 -22.48 17.79 -30.90
CA SER A 184 -23.40 17.24 -31.90
C SER A 184 -24.83 17.78 -31.74
N VAL A 185 -25.31 17.88 -30.50
CA VAL A 185 -26.65 18.44 -30.20
C VAL A 185 -26.69 19.93 -30.54
N GLN A 186 -25.64 20.69 -30.24
CA GLN A 186 -25.54 22.10 -30.62
C GLN A 186 -25.57 22.28 -32.14
N LEU A 187 -24.78 21.50 -32.88
CA LEU A 187 -24.80 21.52 -34.36
C LEU A 187 -26.14 21.11 -34.93
N GLN A 188 -26.81 20.10 -34.35
CA GLN A 188 -28.15 19.70 -34.77
C GLN A 188 -29.18 20.81 -34.56
N ASN A 189 -29.10 21.53 -33.43
CA ASN A 189 -29.98 22.67 -33.16
C ASN A 189 -29.73 23.80 -34.18
N GLN A 190 -28.47 24.12 -34.48
CA GLN A 190 -28.12 25.10 -35.52
C GLN A 190 -28.63 24.67 -36.89
N LEU A 191 -28.51 23.38 -37.25
CA LEU A 191 -29.04 22.84 -38.50
C LEU A 191 -30.57 23.00 -38.58
N ASN A 192 -31.28 22.67 -37.49
CA ASN A 192 -32.73 22.81 -37.42
C ASN A 192 -33.16 24.28 -37.58
N GLU A 193 -32.44 25.22 -36.94
CA GLU A 193 -32.68 26.66 -37.10
C GLU A 193 -32.47 27.12 -38.55
N LEU A 194 -31.38 26.69 -39.18
CA LEU A 194 -31.09 27.00 -40.58
C LEU A 194 -32.14 26.42 -41.53
N GLN A 195 -32.58 25.17 -41.30
CA GLN A 195 -33.64 24.53 -42.08
C GLN A 195 -34.98 25.27 -41.92
N ALA A 196 -35.33 25.71 -40.71
CA ALA A 196 -36.53 26.49 -40.47
C ALA A 196 -36.48 27.85 -41.19
N ARG A 197 -35.33 28.55 -41.12
CA ARG A 197 -35.11 29.81 -41.85
C ARG A 197 -35.20 29.60 -43.35
N PHE A 198 -34.59 28.54 -43.88
CA PHE A 198 -34.64 28.20 -45.29
C PHE A 198 -36.08 27.92 -45.75
N GLY A 199 -36.83 27.11 -45.00
CA GLY A 199 -38.24 26.84 -45.28
C GLY A 199 -39.10 28.11 -45.28
N GLN A 200 -38.83 29.05 -44.37
CA GLN A 200 -39.52 30.34 -44.35
C GLN A 200 -39.17 31.20 -45.56
N LEU A 201 -37.89 31.25 -45.96
CA LEU A 201 -37.45 31.96 -47.16
C LEU A 201 -38.08 31.37 -48.42
N GLN A 202 -38.14 30.05 -48.56
CA GLN A 202 -38.80 29.38 -49.69
C GLN A 202 -40.30 29.74 -49.78
N LYS A 203 -41.01 29.74 -48.64
CA LYS A 203 -42.42 30.17 -48.60
C LYS A 203 -42.57 31.63 -49.04
N ASN A 204 -41.71 32.52 -48.55
CA ASN A 204 -41.74 33.93 -48.93
C ASN A 204 -41.45 34.13 -50.42
N ILE A 205 -40.49 33.40 -50.99
CA ILE A 205 -40.20 33.43 -52.43
C ILE A 205 -41.43 33.00 -53.22
N LYS A 206 -42.09 31.90 -52.83
CA LYS A 206 -43.30 31.43 -53.50
C LYS A 206 -44.43 32.46 -53.46
N ILE A 207 -44.70 33.06 -52.28
CA ILE A 207 -45.70 34.13 -52.15
C ILE A 207 -45.39 35.30 -53.09
N LYS A 208 -44.12 35.71 -53.18
CA LYS A 208 -43.69 36.80 -54.08
C LYS A 208 -43.78 36.44 -55.55
N GLN A 209 -43.56 35.17 -55.91
CA GLN A 209 -43.77 34.66 -57.27
C GLN A 209 -45.25 34.68 -57.63
N ASP A 210 -46.12 34.16 -56.76
CA ASP A 210 -47.58 34.16 -56.97
C ASP A 210 -48.14 35.60 -57.08
N GLU A 211 -47.66 36.51 -56.23
CA GLU A 211 -48.00 37.95 -56.31
C GLU A 211 -47.58 38.55 -57.66
N LEU A 212 -46.36 38.25 -58.11
CA LEU A 212 -45.82 38.73 -59.39
C LEU A 212 -46.61 38.19 -60.58
N GLU A 213 -46.91 36.89 -60.61
CA GLU A 213 -47.73 36.26 -61.67
C GLU A 213 -49.14 36.85 -61.72
N ARG A 214 -49.75 37.10 -60.56
CA ARG A 214 -51.04 37.80 -60.47
C ARG A 214 -50.94 39.22 -61.04
N CYS A 215 -49.89 39.97 -60.70
CA CYS A 215 -49.67 41.30 -61.27
C CYS A 215 -49.43 41.26 -62.79
N ILE A 216 -48.68 40.28 -63.30
CA ILE A 216 -48.42 40.11 -64.74
C ILE A 216 -49.71 39.75 -65.48
N SER A 217 -50.49 38.78 -64.99
CA SER A 217 -51.76 38.39 -65.59
C SER A 217 -52.78 39.54 -65.56
N GLN A 218 -52.89 40.25 -64.44
CA GLN A 218 -53.72 41.46 -64.34
C GLN A 218 -53.26 42.55 -65.31
N ARG A 219 -51.95 42.77 -65.46
CA ARG A 219 -51.41 43.73 -66.43
C ARG A 219 -51.67 43.30 -67.88
N SER A 220 -51.59 42.00 -68.18
CA SER A 220 -51.88 41.44 -69.50
C SER A 220 -53.35 41.58 -69.86
N THR A 221 -54.27 41.25 -68.94
CA THR A 221 -55.72 41.40 -69.14
C THR A 221 -56.10 42.87 -69.31
N THR A 222 -55.60 43.76 -68.45
CA THR A 222 -55.83 45.22 -68.58
C THR A 222 -55.24 45.78 -69.88
N SER A 223 -54.03 45.37 -70.27
CA SER A 223 -53.45 45.77 -71.56
C SER A 223 -54.28 45.29 -72.75
N ARG A 224 -54.83 44.06 -72.68
CA ARG A 224 -55.71 43.51 -73.72
C ARG A 224 -57.04 44.25 -73.79
N THR A 225 -57.67 44.54 -72.64
CA THR A 225 -58.93 45.31 -72.62
C THR A 225 -58.72 46.72 -73.16
N ILE A 226 -57.65 47.41 -72.77
CA ILE A 226 -57.29 48.72 -73.34
C ILE A 226 -57.11 48.63 -74.86
N SER A 227 -56.43 47.59 -75.35
CA SER A 227 -56.24 47.38 -76.79
C SER A 227 -57.56 47.13 -77.53
N HIS A 228 -58.45 46.31 -76.98
CA HIS A 228 -59.79 46.06 -77.54
C HIS A 228 -60.64 47.33 -77.56
N VAL A 229 -60.66 48.09 -76.47
CA VAL A 229 -61.40 49.36 -76.38
C VAL A 229 -60.87 50.35 -77.42
N ARG A 230 -59.54 50.49 -77.53
CA ARG A 230 -58.91 51.37 -78.53
C ARG A 230 -59.26 50.98 -79.96
N MET A 231 -59.25 49.68 -80.27
CA MET A 231 -59.62 49.16 -81.58
C MET A 231 -61.11 49.38 -81.88
N ALA A 232 -61.99 49.12 -80.92
CA ALA A 232 -63.43 49.35 -81.07
C ALA A 232 -63.75 50.85 -81.28
N CYS A 233 -63.12 51.73 -80.50
CA CYS A 233 -63.25 53.19 -80.68
C CYS A 233 -62.78 53.61 -82.08
N LYS A 234 -61.63 53.10 -82.54
CA LYS A 234 -61.15 53.39 -83.90
C LYS A 234 -62.12 52.90 -84.98
N ASN A 235 -62.60 51.66 -84.88
CA ASN A 235 -63.55 51.10 -85.85
C ASN A 235 -64.87 51.88 -85.92
N LEU A 236 -65.41 52.30 -84.76
CA LEU A 236 -66.61 53.12 -84.71
C LEU A 236 -66.37 54.51 -85.29
N TYR A 237 -65.23 55.13 -84.95
CA TYR A 237 -64.81 56.42 -85.48
C TYR A 237 -64.69 56.40 -87.01
N ASP A 238 -63.98 55.42 -87.57
CA ASP A 238 -63.82 55.27 -89.02
C ASP A 238 -65.19 55.11 -89.71
N ARG A 239 -66.12 54.39 -89.07
CA ARG A 239 -67.49 54.18 -89.57
C ARG A 239 -68.33 55.45 -89.49
N CYS A 240 -68.26 56.20 -88.40
CA CYS A 240 -68.89 57.51 -88.25
C CYS A 240 -68.37 58.52 -89.29
N ILE A 241 -67.06 58.56 -89.53
CA ILE A 241 -66.47 59.38 -90.59
C ILE A 241 -67.00 58.95 -91.96
N THR A 242 -67.01 57.64 -92.24
CA THR A 242 -67.51 57.13 -93.53
C THR A 242 -68.98 57.47 -93.76
N TRP A 243 -69.83 57.36 -92.74
CA TRP A 243 -71.27 57.66 -92.84
C TRP A 243 -71.56 59.15 -92.94
N THR A 244 -70.77 59.99 -92.29
CA THR A 244 -70.96 61.45 -92.32
C THR A 244 -70.29 62.09 -93.53
N ALA A 245 -69.27 61.46 -94.14
CA ALA A 245 -68.56 62.00 -95.30
C ALA A 245 -69.46 62.52 -96.46
N PRO A 246 -70.59 61.88 -96.83
CA PRO A 246 -71.45 62.38 -97.90
C PRO A 246 -72.36 63.55 -97.50
N TYR A 247 -72.65 63.69 -96.21
CA TYR A 247 -73.72 64.58 -95.70
C TYR A 247 -73.19 65.72 -94.83
N SER A 248 -71.99 65.56 -94.32
CA SER A 248 -71.39 66.47 -93.36
C SER A 248 -70.43 67.42 -94.06
N GLY A 249 -70.72 68.71 -93.98
CA GLY A 249 -69.72 69.76 -94.22
C GLY A 249 -68.52 69.69 -93.26
N ARG A 250 -68.51 68.77 -92.27
CA ARG A 250 -67.41 68.54 -91.32
C ARG A 250 -66.30 67.62 -91.87
N GLY A 251 -66.19 67.41 -93.19
CA GLY A 251 -65.17 66.58 -93.86
C GLY A 251 -63.70 67.04 -93.73
N LYS A 252 -63.34 67.78 -92.68
CA LYS A 252 -61.98 68.23 -92.37
C LYS A 252 -61.65 68.06 -90.88
N PHE A 253 -62.02 66.94 -90.28
CA PHE A 253 -61.40 66.60 -88.99
C PHE A 253 -59.90 66.38 -89.23
N GLU A 254 -59.04 67.18 -88.60
CA GLU A 254 -57.62 66.84 -88.52
C GLU A 254 -57.54 65.42 -87.94
N SER A 255 -56.95 64.50 -88.69
CA SER A 255 -56.76 63.11 -88.28
C SER A 255 -55.87 63.04 -87.03
N ARG A 256 -56.44 63.22 -85.84
CA ARG A 256 -55.84 62.81 -84.58
C ARG A 256 -56.08 61.31 -84.37
N GLU A 257 -55.61 60.50 -85.32
CA GLU A 257 -55.83 59.05 -85.38
C GLU A 257 -55.41 58.28 -84.11
N ALA A 258 -54.54 58.86 -83.29
CA ALA A 258 -54.02 58.21 -82.09
C ALA A 258 -54.82 58.50 -80.81
N ASP A 259 -55.64 59.57 -80.76
CA ASP A 259 -56.32 60.01 -79.54
C ASP A 259 -57.72 59.39 -79.42
N VAL A 260 -57.86 58.46 -78.47
CA VAL A 260 -59.12 57.75 -78.20
C VAL A 260 -60.22 58.69 -77.70
N LEU A 261 -59.86 59.74 -76.95
CA LEU A 261 -60.84 60.70 -76.43
C LEU A 261 -61.45 61.55 -77.53
N PHE A 262 -60.63 61.93 -78.51
CA PHE A 262 -61.08 62.62 -79.71
C PHE A 262 -61.99 61.72 -80.55
N GLN A 263 -61.61 60.45 -80.76
CA GLN A 263 -62.44 59.47 -81.46
C GLN A 263 -63.81 59.33 -80.80
N LEU A 264 -63.86 59.22 -79.48
CA LEU A 264 -65.10 59.12 -78.71
C LEU A 264 -65.99 60.37 -78.84
N HIS A 265 -65.42 61.57 -78.89
CA HIS A 265 -66.18 62.80 -79.12
C HIS A 265 -66.86 62.81 -80.49
N VAL A 266 -66.12 62.46 -81.56
CA VAL A 266 -66.68 62.41 -82.92
C VAL A 266 -67.77 61.33 -83.05
N ILE A 267 -67.59 60.17 -82.40
CA ILE A 267 -68.64 59.15 -82.32
C ILE A 267 -69.87 59.69 -81.60
N GLY A 268 -69.68 60.39 -80.48
CA GLY A 268 -70.77 61.00 -79.71
C GLY A 268 -71.59 62.01 -80.52
N ASP A 269 -70.91 62.89 -81.26
CA ASP A 269 -71.54 63.86 -82.17
C ASP A 269 -72.35 63.14 -83.26
N CYS A 270 -71.74 62.14 -83.91
CA CYS A 270 -72.40 61.38 -84.97
C CYS A 270 -73.64 60.61 -84.46
N LEU A 271 -73.59 60.05 -83.25
CA LEU A 271 -74.74 59.39 -82.64
C LEU A 271 -75.86 60.38 -82.29
N ARG A 272 -75.52 61.60 -81.85
CA ARG A 272 -76.50 62.66 -81.59
C ARG A 272 -77.21 63.08 -82.87
N ASP A 273 -76.45 63.27 -83.95
CA ASP A 273 -77.03 63.55 -85.27
C ASP A 273 -78.02 62.45 -85.70
N PHE A 274 -77.69 61.16 -85.49
CA PHE A 274 -78.61 60.06 -85.77
C PHE A 274 -79.84 60.04 -84.85
N GLN A 275 -79.68 60.34 -83.57
CA GLN A 275 -80.80 60.45 -82.62
C GLN A 275 -81.77 61.55 -83.08
N ASP A 276 -81.27 62.73 -83.42
CA ASP A 276 -82.08 63.86 -83.89
C ASP A 276 -82.86 63.49 -85.17
N VAL A 277 -82.23 62.76 -86.09
CA VAL A 277 -82.89 62.25 -87.31
C VAL A 277 -83.97 61.21 -87.00
N ILE A 278 -83.71 60.29 -86.07
CA ILE A 278 -84.67 59.26 -85.66
C ILE A 278 -85.87 59.89 -84.95
N GLU A 279 -85.64 60.87 -84.07
CA GLU A 279 -86.69 61.61 -83.39
C GLU A 279 -87.54 62.42 -84.38
N ALA A 280 -86.91 63.13 -85.31
CA ALA A 280 -87.62 63.84 -86.38
C ALA A 280 -88.44 62.88 -87.26
N HIS A 281 -87.93 61.68 -87.54
CA HIS A 281 -88.68 60.66 -88.28
C HIS A 281 -89.87 60.13 -87.50
N HIS A 282 -89.73 59.84 -86.20
CA HIS A 282 -90.83 59.41 -85.35
C HIS A 282 -91.91 60.49 -85.23
N GLN A 283 -91.53 61.75 -85.04
CA GLN A 283 -92.45 62.88 -85.03
C GLN A 283 -93.20 63.00 -86.36
N ARG A 284 -92.48 62.85 -87.48
CA ARG A 284 -93.09 62.87 -88.82
C ARG A 284 -94.04 61.71 -89.05
N GLN A 285 -93.71 60.51 -88.58
CA GLN A 285 -94.62 59.35 -88.64
C GLN A 285 -95.86 59.55 -87.78
N GLN A 286 -95.72 60.12 -86.57
CA GLN A 286 -96.86 60.47 -85.73
C GLN A 286 -97.77 61.50 -86.41
N GLN A 287 -97.20 62.55 -87.03
CA GLN A 287 -97.96 63.54 -87.79
C GLN A 287 -98.68 62.93 -88.99
N LEU A 288 -98.02 62.02 -89.73
CA LEU A 288 -98.63 61.33 -90.87
C LEU A 288 -99.73 60.35 -90.42
N ALA A 289 -99.55 59.68 -89.27
CA ALA A 289 -100.58 58.84 -88.68
C ALA A 289 -101.79 59.66 -88.23
N LEU A 290 -101.58 60.82 -87.60
CA LEU A 290 -102.63 61.78 -87.23
C LEU A 290 -103.36 62.32 -88.47
N ALA A 291 -102.62 62.68 -89.54
CA ALA A 291 -103.20 63.16 -90.79
C ALA A 291 -103.94 62.08 -91.60
N ARG A 292 -103.62 60.80 -91.39
CA ARG A 292 -104.39 59.68 -91.94
C ARG A 292 -105.66 59.43 -91.12
N ALA A 293 -105.56 59.45 -89.79
CA ALA A 293 -106.73 59.35 -88.92
C ALA A 293 -107.74 60.48 -89.18
N SER A 294 -107.28 61.72 -89.40
CA SER A 294 -108.17 62.84 -89.74
C SER A 294 -108.79 62.75 -91.14
N ARG A 295 -108.21 61.97 -92.05
CA ARG A 295 -108.79 61.73 -93.39
C ARG A 295 -109.82 60.60 -93.39
N ASP A 296 -109.72 59.67 -92.44
CA ASP A 296 -110.72 58.62 -92.24
C ASP A 296 -111.96 59.14 -91.49
N ASP A 297 -111.87 60.27 -90.77
CA ASP A 297 -113.03 60.96 -90.15
C ASP A 297 -113.82 61.86 -91.13
N ASP A 298 -113.29 62.14 -92.33
CA ASP A 298 -113.92 62.97 -93.37
C ASP A 298 -114.57 62.14 -94.51
N ALA A 299 -114.69 60.81 -94.35
CA ALA A 299 -115.34 59.89 -95.28
C ALA A 299 -116.61 59.25 -94.69
#